data_AF-A0A957YS68-F1
#
_entry.id   AF-A0A957YS68-F1
#
_cell.length_a   1.000
_cell.length_b   1.000
_cell.length_c   1.000
_cell.angle_alpha   90.00
_cell.angle_beta   90.00
_cell.angle_gamma   90.00
#
_symmetry.space_group_name_H-M   'P 1'
#
loop_
_entity.id
_entity.type
_entity.pdbx_description
1 polymer ?
#
loop_
_entity_poly.entity_id
_entity_poly.type
_entity_poly.pdbx_seq_one_letter_code
_entity_poly.pdbx_strand_id
1 'polypeptide(L)'
;MNSPEHSPAFRQHLFSALYLVPFISVLLFVVLWSVPNVQAQASATGSATAAVADPALCTTQLPQVEYLGEGAATYALGQDFATFIVKRRPFSFVLDPGTVNRQGDTIYRATRNERVWRCQGNCQALAINDEAYALGTVPAGTTFHLVVIDDDGISQANDQRRNWWAVDDPLLPHTVVAEQSMVEYLALQVPVAGTWYYYAEDSMGIVATCTVAAEPTPVPTVPTIPTVPTVPTVPPLPTATGPATATSTAEPTETSTEVPTETPTDTPTETPTETSTNVPTATFIPTVPPTPTPSATPSGSSNSNSMLYVGTSESGTVAGISYENEDILLFDTTTNRWALYFDGSDVDLTADLSAFHLESDGTILLSPFIPTTLPDVGAVDRGDILRFTPTSMGEITAGTFSWVLDGSDVGLELAGENIDAIARAADGRLVISTHGSIAIPGLIGDATDLIVFNATALGQESSGTWELFFDGSDVGLGGNSENITGLWIDENSGNLYLTTFHDFTVSSLNTLAGDSDDVFLCVPESLGESTVCTFSAFWNGDDYGFNVMIDTMSFGNTLPNLTGDGSREERLDDEMTNVIYLPYIER
;
A
#
# COMPACT_ATOMS: atom_id res chain seq x y z
N MET A 1 4.87 -59.22 -61.44
CA MET A 1 5.58 -58.70 -62.63
C MET A 1 6.54 -57.63 -62.14
N ASN A 2 7.84 -57.88 -62.38
CA ASN A 2 9.05 -57.07 -62.19
C ASN A 2 9.37 -56.44 -60.81
N SER A 3 10.28 -57.13 -60.10
CA SER A 3 11.35 -56.62 -59.21
C SER A 3 12.44 -55.90 -60.06
N PRO A 4 13.59 -55.36 -59.57
CA PRO A 4 14.16 -55.38 -58.20
C PRO A 4 14.83 -54.03 -57.74
N GLU A 5 15.03 -53.72 -56.45
CA GLU A 5 16.19 -53.98 -55.55
C GLU A 5 17.22 -52.83 -55.34
N HIS A 6 17.61 -52.72 -54.06
CA HIS A 6 18.94 -52.48 -53.48
C HIS A 6 19.57 -51.07 -53.34
N SER A 7 19.57 -50.61 -52.08
CA SER A 7 20.64 -49.86 -51.33
C SER A 7 22.00 -50.63 -51.35
N PRO A 8 23.21 -50.14 -50.91
CA PRO A 8 23.46 -49.14 -49.85
C PRO A 8 24.79 -48.28 -49.83
N ALA A 9 24.83 -47.33 -48.89
CA ALA A 9 25.91 -46.89 -47.95
C ALA A 9 27.32 -46.33 -48.35
N PHE A 10 27.68 -45.25 -47.61
CA PHE A 10 28.96 -44.92 -46.93
C PHE A 10 30.20 -44.36 -47.69
N ARG A 11 30.70 -43.16 -47.30
CA ARG A 11 31.90 -42.92 -46.43
C ARG A 11 32.61 -41.56 -46.70
N GLN A 12 33.23 -41.03 -45.64
CA GLN A 12 33.92 -39.75 -45.46
C GLN A 12 35.33 -39.60 -46.11
N HIS A 13 35.78 -38.33 -46.10
CA HIS A 13 37.14 -37.75 -46.04
C HIS A 13 37.77 -37.22 -47.35
N LEU A 14 38.10 -35.92 -47.33
CA LEU A 14 39.42 -35.40 -47.78
C LEU A 14 39.68 -33.97 -47.23
N PHE A 15 40.96 -33.68 -47.12
CA PHE A 15 41.66 -32.70 -46.29
C PHE A 15 42.12 -31.44 -47.07
N SER A 16 42.43 -30.37 -46.32
CA SER A 16 43.50 -29.37 -46.54
C SER A 16 43.32 -28.18 -47.52
N ALA A 17 43.46 -26.95 -46.99
CA ALA A 17 44.60 -26.01 -47.20
C ALA A 17 44.18 -24.56 -46.83
N LEU A 18 44.65 -23.96 -45.73
CA LEU A 18 45.87 -23.15 -45.56
C LEU A 18 45.87 -21.75 -46.23
N TYR A 19 45.98 -20.73 -45.37
CA TYR A 19 46.77 -19.47 -45.48
C TYR A 19 46.15 -18.10 -45.88
N LEU A 20 46.42 -17.16 -44.96
CA LEU A 20 46.91 -15.77 -45.10
C LEU A 20 45.96 -14.60 -45.44
N VAL A 21 45.76 -13.75 -44.43
CA VAL A 21 45.50 -12.30 -44.50
C VAL A 21 46.88 -11.60 -44.57
N PRO A 22 47.15 -10.55 -45.39
CA PRO A 22 46.95 -9.17 -44.93
C PRO A 22 46.65 -8.06 -45.99
N PHE A 23 45.79 -7.12 -45.58
CA PHE A 23 45.97 -5.64 -45.54
C PHE A 23 46.77 -4.84 -46.61
N ILE A 24 46.13 -3.74 -47.09
CA ILE A 24 46.63 -2.35 -47.38
C ILE A 24 46.28 -1.77 -48.78
N SER A 25 45.20 -0.95 -48.76
CA SER A 25 45.10 0.49 -49.12
C SER A 25 45.00 1.05 -50.56
N VAL A 26 44.19 2.14 -50.59
CA VAL A 26 44.05 3.31 -51.51
C VAL A 26 43.36 3.02 -52.86
N LEU A 27 42.33 3.74 -53.35
CA LEU A 27 42.17 5.20 -53.44
C LEU A 27 40.71 5.66 -53.70
N LEU A 28 40.46 6.87 -53.23
CA LEU A 28 39.25 7.69 -53.17
C LEU A 28 38.70 8.12 -54.56
N PHE A 29 37.37 8.16 -54.73
CA PHE A 29 36.69 9.16 -55.59
C PHE A 29 35.36 9.56 -54.92
N VAL A 30 35.33 10.79 -54.40
CA VAL A 30 34.14 11.47 -53.88
C VAL A 30 33.68 12.47 -54.93
N VAL A 31 32.40 12.42 -55.30
CA VAL A 31 31.70 13.55 -55.93
C VAL A 31 30.65 14.03 -54.92
N LEU A 32 30.83 15.28 -54.53
CA LEU A 32 30.06 16.05 -53.55
C LEU A 32 28.62 16.30 -54.01
N TRP A 33 27.66 16.07 -53.12
CA TRP A 33 26.50 16.95 -52.97
C TRP A 33 26.38 17.36 -51.50
N SER A 34 26.28 18.66 -51.32
CA SER A 34 26.47 19.43 -50.09
C SER A 34 25.16 19.74 -49.38
N VAL A 35 25.10 19.49 -48.07
CA VAL A 35 24.20 20.16 -47.10
C VAL A 35 24.96 20.24 -45.75
N PRO A 36 24.92 21.36 -45.01
CA PRO A 36 26.05 21.81 -44.18
C PRO A 36 26.17 21.18 -42.78
N ASN A 37 27.44 21.09 -42.35
CA ASN A 37 27.97 20.88 -41.01
C ASN A 37 27.20 21.61 -39.90
N VAL A 38 27.01 20.94 -38.76
CA VAL A 38 27.78 21.22 -37.52
C VAL A 38 27.95 19.91 -36.76
N GLN A 39 29.20 19.56 -36.43
CA GLN A 39 29.53 18.51 -35.49
C GLN A 39 30.09 19.16 -34.21
N ALA A 40 29.69 18.57 -33.08
CA ALA A 40 30.34 18.57 -31.77
C ALA A 40 30.28 19.84 -30.90
N GLN A 41 29.46 19.76 -29.84
CA GLN A 41 29.97 19.99 -28.49
C GLN A 41 29.29 19.06 -27.49
N ALA A 42 30.08 18.63 -26.52
CA ALA A 42 29.78 17.64 -25.49
C ALA A 42 28.69 18.10 -24.50
N SER A 43 28.08 17.11 -23.86
CA SER A 43 27.54 17.05 -22.50
C SER A 43 27.18 18.38 -21.81
N ALA A 44 25.88 18.61 -21.67
CA ALA A 44 25.30 19.35 -20.55
C ALA A 44 23.92 18.77 -20.24
N THR A 45 23.77 18.34 -18.99
CA THR A 45 22.51 18.04 -18.30
C THR A 45 21.52 19.19 -18.47
N GLY A 46 20.27 18.87 -18.81
CA GLY A 46 19.19 19.84 -18.94
C GLY A 46 17.87 19.18 -18.62
N SER A 47 17.41 19.40 -17.40
CA SER A 47 16.07 19.08 -16.90
C SER A 47 15.02 19.70 -17.83
N ALA A 48 14.11 18.88 -18.36
CA ALA A 48 12.97 19.35 -19.14
C ALA A 48 11.88 19.80 -18.16
N THR A 49 11.83 21.11 -17.88
CA THR A 49 10.69 21.71 -17.18
C THR A 49 9.45 21.63 -18.08
N ALA A 50 8.45 20.85 -17.67
CA ALA A 50 7.13 20.83 -18.28
C ALA A 50 6.50 22.23 -18.25
N ALA A 51 5.82 22.62 -19.33
CA ALA A 51 5.14 23.90 -19.41
C ALA A 51 3.89 23.91 -18.52
N VAL A 52 3.82 24.85 -17.57
CA VAL A 52 2.69 25.02 -16.65
C VAL A 52 1.46 25.54 -17.40
N ALA A 53 0.36 24.78 -17.39
CA ALA A 53 -0.94 25.29 -17.84
C ALA A 53 -1.57 26.14 -16.71
N ASP A 54 -2.10 27.30 -17.05
CA ASP A 54 -2.89 28.12 -16.12
C ASP A 54 -4.34 27.62 -16.17
N PRO A 55 -4.87 27.02 -15.09
CA PRO A 55 -6.19 26.41 -15.10
C PRO A 55 -7.26 27.50 -15.25
N ALA A 56 -8.25 27.26 -16.11
CA ALA A 56 -9.30 28.24 -16.33
C ALA A 56 -10.12 28.46 -15.04
N LEU A 57 -10.29 29.73 -14.64
CA LEU A 57 -11.24 30.09 -13.59
C LEU A 57 -12.64 29.58 -13.96
N CYS A 58 -13.36 29.01 -12.99
CA CYS A 58 -14.70 28.46 -13.20
C CYS A 58 -15.72 29.53 -13.63
N THR A 59 -15.79 29.78 -14.93
CA THR A 59 -16.72 30.72 -15.57
C THR A 59 -17.89 30.00 -16.25
N THR A 60 -17.83 28.66 -16.35
CA THR A 60 -18.86 27.78 -16.93
C THR A 60 -19.02 26.49 -16.12
N GLN A 61 -20.21 25.90 -16.14
CA GLN A 61 -20.47 24.55 -15.60
C GLN A 61 -19.58 23.51 -16.31
N LEU A 62 -19.09 22.51 -15.57
CA LEU A 62 -18.30 21.40 -16.11
C LEU A 62 -19.07 20.66 -17.23
N PRO A 63 -18.38 20.13 -18.26
CA PRO A 63 -19.04 19.38 -19.32
C PRO A 63 -19.66 18.08 -18.82
N GLN A 64 -20.78 17.67 -19.43
CA GLN A 64 -21.37 16.35 -19.19
C GLN A 64 -20.77 15.35 -20.17
N VAL A 65 -20.18 14.28 -19.65
CA VAL A 65 -19.50 13.23 -20.42
C VAL A 65 -20.16 11.89 -20.11
N GLU A 66 -20.41 11.10 -21.13
CA GLU A 66 -21.00 9.77 -20.97
C GLU A 66 -20.30 8.75 -21.86
N TYR A 67 -19.96 7.61 -21.27
CA TYR A 67 -19.43 6.46 -21.99
C TYR A 67 -20.55 5.71 -22.73
N LEU A 68 -20.33 5.42 -24.02
CA LEU A 68 -21.30 4.76 -24.89
C LEU A 68 -20.97 3.29 -25.14
N GLY A 69 -19.69 2.92 -25.11
CA GLY A 69 -19.26 1.54 -25.29
C GLY A 69 -17.93 1.39 -26.04
N GLU A 70 -17.54 0.13 -26.22
CA GLU A 70 -16.32 -0.30 -26.90
C GLU A 70 -16.64 -1.17 -28.11
N GLY A 71 -15.79 -1.08 -29.13
CA GLY A 71 -15.74 -2.03 -30.21
C GLY A 71 -16.70 -1.70 -31.36
N ALA A 72 -16.82 -2.66 -32.29
CA ALA A 72 -17.47 -2.43 -33.57
C ALA A 72 -18.99 -2.28 -33.41
N ALA A 73 -19.46 -1.05 -33.28
CA ALA A 73 -20.86 -0.68 -33.09
C ALA A 73 -21.19 0.69 -33.70
N THR A 74 -22.46 1.07 -33.69
CA THR A 74 -22.90 2.42 -34.08
C THR A 74 -23.52 3.11 -32.88
N TYR A 75 -22.97 4.25 -32.50
CA TYR A 75 -23.40 5.03 -31.34
C TYR A 75 -24.13 6.29 -31.79
N ALA A 76 -25.20 6.67 -31.09
CA ALA A 76 -25.94 7.89 -31.35
C ALA A 76 -25.49 9.00 -30.39
N LEU A 77 -25.37 10.22 -30.90
CA LEU A 77 -24.93 11.36 -30.09
C LEU A 77 -26.00 11.73 -29.05
N GLY A 78 -27.27 11.78 -29.49
CA GLY A 78 -28.37 12.34 -28.70
C GLY A 78 -28.53 13.84 -28.96
N GLN A 79 -29.70 14.39 -28.60
CA GLN A 79 -30.05 15.78 -28.92
C GLN A 79 -29.35 16.81 -28.00
N ASP A 80 -28.94 16.38 -26.80
CA ASP A 80 -28.34 17.26 -25.80
C ASP A 80 -26.80 17.30 -25.85
N PHE A 81 -26.17 16.40 -26.63
CA PHE A 81 -24.72 16.30 -26.71
C PHE A 81 -24.16 16.97 -27.96
N ALA A 82 -22.98 17.58 -27.84
CA ALA A 82 -22.39 18.41 -28.88
C ALA A 82 -21.41 17.65 -29.77
N THR A 83 -20.67 16.69 -29.23
CA THR A 83 -19.63 15.94 -29.95
C THR A 83 -19.39 14.56 -29.34
N PHE A 84 -18.80 13.65 -30.10
CA PHE A 84 -18.20 12.42 -29.56
C PHE A 84 -16.76 12.70 -29.11
N ILE A 85 -16.29 11.91 -28.15
CA ILE A 85 -14.87 11.73 -27.85
C ILE A 85 -14.54 10.28 -28.18
N VAL A 86 -13.47 10.03 -28.94
CA VAL A 86 -13.14 8.70 -29.43
C VAL A 86 -11.67 8.38 -29.14
N LYS A 87 -11.43 7.23 -28.48
CA LYS A 87 -10.10 6.66 -28.32
C LYS A 87 -9.66 5.99 -29.63
N ARG A 88 -8.47 6.33 -30.13
CA ARG A 88 -7.85 5.76 -31.34
C ARG A 88 -6.45 5.22 -31.05
N ARG A 89 -5.93 4.40 -31.97
CA ARG A 89 -4.53 3.95 -32.00
C ARG A 89 -3.77 4.65 -33.14
N PRO A 90 -2.50 5.12 -32.95
CA PRO A 90 -1.77 5.18 -31.68
C PRO A 90 -2.51 6.01 -30.62
N PHE A 91 -2.24 5.73 -29.34
CA PHE A 91 -3.06 6.19 -28.21
C PHE A 91 -3.35 7.69 -28.31
N SER A 92 -4.61 8.02 -28.48
CA SER A 92 -5.11 9.39 -28.63
C SER A 92 -6.61 9.45 -28.38
N PHE A 93 -7.08 10.58 -27.86
CA PHE A 93 -8.48 10.94 -27.83
C PHE A 93 -8.76 12.02 -28.87
N VAL A 94 -9.87 11.90 -29.59
CA VAL A 94 -10.24 12.84 -30.65
C VAL A 94 -11.69 13.25 -30.50
N LEU A 95 -11.95 14.56 -30.61
CA LEU A 95 -13.32 15.08 -30.75
C LEU A 95 -13.82 14.83 -32.17
N ASP A 96 -14.94 14.12 -32.30
CA ASP A 96 -15.55 13.79 -33.59
C ASP A 96 -17.00 14.27 -33.62
N PRO A 97 -17.40 15.12 -34.59
CA PRO A 97 -18.78 15.64 -34.67
C PRO A 97 -19.78 14.56 -35.13
N GLY A 98 -19.32 13.39 -35.58
CA GLY A 98 -20.15 12.33 -36.12
C GLY A 98 -20.71 12.64 -37.51
N THR A 99 -21.61 11.77 -37.98
CA THR A 99 -22.27 11.91 -39.29
C THR A 99 -23.77 11.73 -39.15
N VAL A 100 -24.56 12.46 -39.94
CA VAL A 100 -26.02 12.37 -39.92
C VAL A 100 -26.48 11.17 -40.75
N ASN A 101 -27.26 10.27 -40.14
CA ASN A 101 -27.84 9.11 -40.82
C ASN A 101 -29.09 9.49 -41.66
N ARG A 102 -29.73 8.52 -42.31
CA ARG A 102 -30.93 8.78 -43.14
C ARG A 102 -32.17 9.19 -42.33
N GLN A 103 -32.17 8.88 -41.04
CA GLN A 103 -33.24 9.18 -40.09
C GLN A 103 -33.08 10.59 -39.48
N GLY A 104 -31.93 11.25 -39.70
CA GLY A 104 -31.63 12.57 -39.17
C GLY A 104 -30.82 12.56 -37.87
N ASP A 105 -30.44 11.37 -37.36
CA ASP A 105 -29.65 11.27 -36.13
C ASP A 105 -28.15 11.41 -36.44
N THR A 106 -27.44 12.14 -35.58
CA THR A 106 -25.97 12.18 -35.58
C THR A 106 -25.43 10.91 -34.93
N ILE A 107 -24.63 10.15 -35.68
CA ILE A 107 -24.06 8.86 -35.26
C ILE A 107 -22.55 8.80 -35.47
N TYR A 108 -21.88 7.98 -34.66
CA TYR A 108 -20.50 7.53 -34.86
C TYR A 108 -20.49 6.03 -35.16
N ARG A 109 -19.67 5.60 -36.13
CA ARG A 109 -19.49 4.19 -36.48
C ARG A 109 -18.13 3.73 -35.99
N ALA A 110 -18.11 3.10 -34.83
CA ALA A 110 -16.88 2.61 -34.22
C ALA A 110 -16.40 1.32 -34.88
N THR A 111 -15.08 1.17 -34.91
CA THR A 111 -14.35 -0.03 -35.28
C THR A 111 -14.01 -0.86 -34.05
N ARG A 112 -13.44 -2.07 -34.24
CA ARG A 112 -13.24 -3.05 -33.15
C ARG A 112 -12.39 -2.55 -31.97
N ASN A 113 -11.50 -1.58 -32.18
CA ASN A 113 -10.54 -1.12 -31.17
C ASN A 113 -10.78 0.32 -30.72
N GLU A 114 -11.98 0.84 -30.92
CA GLU A 114 -12.36 2.19 -30.50
C GLU A 114 -13.28 2.14 -29.28
N ARG A 115 -13.06 3.08 -28.36
CA ARG A 115 -13.95 3.39 -27.25
C ARG A 115 -14.56 4.76 -27.50
N VAL A 116 -15.85 4.89 -27.20
CA VAL A 116 -16.64 6.07 -27.59
C VAL A 116 -17.36 6.65 -26.40
N TRP A 117 -17.21 7.95 -26.23
CA TRP A 117 -17.97 8.79 -25.32
C TRP A 117 -18.73 9.86 -26.10
N ARG A 118 -19.70 10.49 -25.45
CA ARG A 118 -20.33 11.72 -25.90
C ARG A 118 -20.12 12.82 -24.88
N CYS A 119 -20.03 14.06 -25.36
CA CYS A 119 -19.76 15.21 -24.51
C CYS A 119 -20.66 16.40 -24.83
N GLN A 120 -21.20 17.01 -23.79
CA GLN A 120 -22.00 18.23 -23.82
C GLN A 120 -21.26 19.33 -23.06
N GLY A 121 -21.09 20.50 -23.70
CA GLY A 121 -20.32 21.62 -23.16
C GLY A 121 -18.98 21.80 -23.88
N ASN A 122 -18.06 22.52 -23.24
CA ASN A 122 -16.73 22.82 -23.80
C ASN A 122 -15.76 21.71 -23.43
N CYS A 123 -15.72 20.67 -24.26
CA CYS A 123 -14.91 19.48 -24.03
C CYS A 123 -13.55 19.58 -24.70
N GLN A 124 -12.54 19.04 -24.05
CA GLN A 124 -11.21 18.78 -24.60
C GLN A 124 -11.02 17.26 -24.79
N ALA A 125 -9.94 16.89 -25.45
CA ALA A 125 -9.57 15.49 -25.67
C ALA A 125 -8.05 15.37 -25.63
N LEU A 126 -7.45 15.81 -24.52
CA LEU A 126 -6.01 15.69 -24.32
C LEU A 126 -5.70 14.28 -23.82
N ALA A 127 -4.89 13.53 -24.56
CA ALA A 127 -4.43 12.22 -24.13
C ALA A 127 -3.16 12.35 -23.30
N ILE A 128 -3.14 11.69 -22.14
CA ILE A 128 -1.99 11.60 -21.23
C ILE A 128 -1.79 10.12 -20.86
N ASN A 129 -0.54 9.69 -20.75
CA ASN A 129 -0.18 8.31 -20.43
C ASN A 129 1.24 8.31 -19.87
N ASP A 130 1.40 7.78 -18.66
CA ASP A 130 2.66 7.79 -17.91
C ASP A 130 3.27 9.21 -17.87
N GLU A 131 2.42 10.21 -17.64
CA GLU A 131 2.79 11.62 -17.75
C GLU A 131 2.00 12.51 -16.78
N ALA A 132 2.68 13.55 -16.27
CA ALA A 132 2.10 14.56 -15.41
C ALA A 132 1.37 15.67 -16.17
N TYR A 133 0.12 15.93 -15.82
CA TYR A 133 -0.62 17.12 -16.26
C TYR A 133 -0.52 18.23 -15.21
N ALA A 134 0.22 19.30 -15.52
CA ALA A 134 0.39 20.44 -14.63
C ALA A 134 -0.92 21.24 -14.50
N LEU A 135 -1.44 21.31 -13.27
CA LEU A 135 -2.63 22.08 -12.89
C LEU A 135 -2.30 23.51 -12.46
N GLY A 136 -1.05 23.77 -12.09
CA GLY A 136 -0.54 25.10 -11.78
C GLY A 136 -0.30 25.35 -10.29
N THR A 137 0.35 26.49 -10.01
CA THR A 137 0.71 26.90 -8.65
C THR A 137 -0.42 27.69 -8.00
N VAL A 138 -0.97 27.19 -6.90
CA VAL A 138 -2.14 27.76 -6.22
C VAL A 138 -1.95 27.81 -4.71
N PRO A 139 -2.60 28.75 -4.00
CA PRO A 139 -2.58 28.78 -2.54
C PRO A 139 -3.44 27.66 -1.93
N ALA A 140 -3.14 27.30 -0.68
CA ALA A 140 -3.98 26.43 0.13
C ALA A 140 -5.44 26.93 0.18
N GLY A 141 -6.38 25.99 0.17
CA GLY A 141 -7.83 26.24 0.13
C GLY A 141 -8.42 26.42 -1.25
N THR A 142 -7.61 26.49 -2.32
CA THR A 142 -8.09 26.47 -3.72
C THR A 142 -8.74 25.11 -4.02
N THR A 143 -9.80 25.06 -4.84
CA THR A 143 -10.39 23.80 -5.30
C THR A 143 -10.14 23.61 -6.80
N PHE A 144 -9.57 22.47 -7.17
CA PHE A 144 -9.53 21.99 -8.55
C PHE A 144 -10.74 21.12 -8.83
N HIS A 145 -11.30 21.25 -10.04
CA HIS A 145 -12.22 20.28 -10.61
C HIS A 145 -11.70 19.77 -11.94
N LEU A 146 -11.66 18.46 -12.12
CA LEU A 146 -11.25 17.78 -13.35
C LEU A 146 -12.38 16.89 -13.85
N VAL A 147 -12.50 16.80 -15.17
CA VAL A 147 -13.28 15.75 -15.83
C VAL A 147 -12.31 14.92 -16.64
N VAL A 148 -12.16 13.65 -16.27
CA VAL A 148 -11.25 12.71 -16.94
C VAL A 148 -12.03 11.52 -17.49
N ILE A 149 -11.48 10.90 -18.52
CA ILE A 149 -12.00 9.66 -19.10
C ILE A 149 -10.87 8.64 -19.15
N ASP A 150 -11.11 7.45 -18.63
CA ASP A 150 -10.13 6.37 -18.76
C ASP A 150 -10.34 5.59 -20.05
N ASP A 151 -9.25 5.07 -20.61
CA ASP A 151 -9.35 4.10 -21.65
C ASP A 151 -9.67 2.71 -21.12
N ASP A 152 -9.26 2.32 -19.91
CA ASP A 152 -9.68 1.06 -19.30
C ASP A 152 -11.12 1.19 -18.73
N GLY A 153 -11.75 0.08 -18.37
CA GLY A 153 -13.13 0.10 -17.88
C GLY A 153 -13.30 -0.71 -16.63
N ILE A 154 -14.48 -0.61 -15.99
CA ILE A 154 -14.83 -1.29 -14.72
C ILE A 154 -14.51 -2.80 -14.71
N SER A 155 -14.45 -3.45 -15.88
CA SER A 155 -14.14 -4.89 -16.02
C SER A 155 -12.68 -5.21 -16.37
N GLN A 156 -11.81 -4.20 -16.47
CA GLN A 156 -10.38 -4.30 -16.79
C GLN A 156 -9.55 -3.51 -15.76
N ALA A 157 -9.94 -3.56 -14.49
CA ALA A 157 -9.18 -3.12 -13.31
C ALA A 157 -7.88 -3.94 -13.09
N ASN A 158 -7.23 -4.34 -14.19
CA ASN A 158 -6.25 -5.41 -14.31
C ASN A 158 -4.86 -4.91 -14.68
N ASP A 159 -4.61 -3.60 -14.72
CA ASP A 159 -3.25 -3.11 -14.94
C ASP A 159 -2.66 -2.28 -13.82
N GLN A 160 -3.34 -2.16 -12.68
CA GLN A 160 -2.80 -1.65 -11.40
C GLN A 160 -2.26 -0.22 -11.43
N ARG A 161 -2.26 0.44 -12.60
CA ARG A 161 -1.80 1.80 -12.79
C ARG A 161 -2.87 2.72 -12.26
N ARG A 162 -2.54 3.53 -11.25
CA ARG A 162 -3.51 4.45 -10.66
C ARG A 162 -3.08 5.88 -10.87
N ASN A 163 -4.04 6.72 -11.18
CA ASN A 163 -3.80 8.14 -11.39
C ASN A 163 -3.83 8.86 -10.02
N TRP A 164 -3.03 9.90 -9.82
CA TRP A 164 -2.93 10.59 -8.53
C TRP A 164 -2.81 12.10 -8.64
N TRP A 165 -3.19 12.78 -7.56
CA TRP A 165 -2.82 14.16 -7.32
C TRP A 165 -1.40 14.21 -6.75
N ALA A 166 -0.60 15.16 -7.21
CA ALA A 166 0.75 15.38 -6.72
C ALA A 166 1.01 16.87 -6.52
N VAL A 167 1.97 17.19 -5.63
CA VAL A 167 2.34 18.57 -5.29
C VAL A 167 3.86 18.74 -5.35
N ASP A 168 4.28 19.76 -6.11
CA ASP A 168 5.66 20.18 -6.39
C ASP A 168 6.54 19.15 -7.12
N ASP A 169 6.42 17.86 -6.79
CA ASP A 169 6.96 16.74 -7.55
C ASP A 169 5.81 15.88 -8.11
N PRO A 170 5.62 15.81 -9.43
CA PRO A 170 4.54 15.03 -10.03
C PRO A 170 4.67 13.51 -9.84
N LEU A 171 5.87 12.98 -9.56
CA LEU A 171 6.11 11.54 -9.42
C LEU A 171 5.81 11.00 -8.02
N LEU A 172 5.60 11.88 -7.04
CA LEU A 172 5.26 11.51 -5.67
C LEU A 172 3.74 11.67 -5.46
N PRO A 173 2.98 10.58 -5.25
CA PRO A 173 1.56 10.67 -4.99
C PRO A 173 1.27 11.40 -3.69
N HIS A 174 0.46 12.46 -3.75
CA HIS A 174 -0.14 13.07 -2.57
C HIS A 174 -1.47 12.37 -2.22
N THR A 175 -2.30 12.11 -3.23
CA THR A 175 -3.56 11.39 -3.05
C THR A 175 -3.87 10.60 -4.30
N VAL A 176 -3.97 9.28 -4.15
CA VAL A 176 -4.31 8.39 -5.26
C VAL A 176 -5.82 8.41 -5.50
N VAL A 177 -6.24 8.41 -6.77
CA VAL A 177 -7.65 8.35 -7.13
C VAL A 177 -8.15 6.92 -6.97
N ALA A 178 -8.89 6.69 -5.89
CA ALA A 178 -9.33 5.36 -5.46
C ALA A 178 -10.41 4.73 -6.39
N GLU A 179 -11.30 5.54 -6.95
CA GLU A 179 -12.38 5.09 -7.83
C GLU A 179 -12.14 5.57 -9.27
N GLN A 180 -11.49 4.74 -10.08
CA GLN A 180 -11.27 5.03 -11.50
C GLN A 180 -12.37 4.41 -12.38
N SER A 181 -12.78 5.11 -13.42
CA SER A 181 -13.93 4.77 -14.25
C SER A 181 -13.82 5.36 -15.65
N MET A 182 -14.60 4.82 -16.59
CA MET A 182 -14.67 5.34 -17.97
C MET A 182 -14.94 6.86 -18.03
N VAL A 183 -15.58 7.44 -17.01
CA VAL A 183 -15.77 8.89 -16.83
C VAL A 183 -15.69 9.21 -15.35
N GLU A 184 -14.88 10.20 -14.99
CA GLU A 184 -14.72 10.65 -13.61
C GLU A 184 -14.86 12.17 -13.49
N TYR A 185 -15.45 12.59 -12.37
CA TYR A 185 -15.61 13.98 -11.97
C TYR A 185 -14.87 14.18 -10.66
N LEU A 186 -13.63 14.63 -10.77
CA LEU A 186 -12.73 14.72 -9.63
C LEU A 186 -12.74 16.14 -9.05
N ALA A 187 -12.63 16.24 -7.73
CA ALA A 187 -12.50 17.51 -7.02
C ALA A 187 -11.44 17.37 -5.93
N LEU A 188 -10.49 18.30 -5.90
CA LEU A 188 -9.46 18.37 -4.86
C LEU A 188 -9.47 19.76 -4.24
N GLN A 189 -9.74 19.84 -2.93
CA GLN A 189 -9.43 21.04 -2.17
C GLN A 189 -7.98 20.98 -1.72
N VAL A 190 -7.19 21.93 -2.21
CA VAL A 190 -5.75 21.98 -2.05
C VAL A 190 -5.38 22.24 -0.59
N PRO A 191 -4.74 21.29 0.11
CA PRO A 191 -4.43 21.45 1.54
C PRO A 191 -3.23 22.37 1.78
N VAL A 192 -2.29 22.41 0.85
CA VAL A 192 -1.04 23.17 0.94
C VAL A 192 -0.79 23.98 -0.31
N ALA A 193 -0.20 25.17 -0.16
CA ALA A 193 0.20 25.98 -1.30
C ALA A 193 1.36 25.29 -2.03
N GLY A 194 1.27 25.17 -3.36
CA GLY A 194 2.27 24.46 -4.15
C GLY A 194 1.88 24.40 -5.62
N THR A 195 2.73 23.79 -6.44
CA THR A 195 2.44 23.50 -7.85
C THR A 195 1.79 22.13 -7.94
N TRP A 196 0.53 22.10 -8.36
CA TRP A 196 -0.23 20.86 -8.39
C TRP A 196 -0.20 20.21 -9.75
N TYR A 197 -0.22 18.88 -9.73
CA TYR A 197 -0.24 18.01 -10.89
C TYR A 197 -1.34 16.96 -10.72
N TYR A 198 -1.86 16.51 -11.85
CA TYR A 198 -2.57 15.24 -11.94
C TYR A 198 -1.69 14.30 -12.76
N TYR A 199 -1.18 13.25 -12.13
CA TYR A 199 -0.33 12.27 -12.80
C TYR A 199 -1.19 11.13 -13.34
N ALA A 200 -0.98 10.82 -14.61
CA ALA A 200 -1.65 9.71 -15.26
C ALA A 200 -0.68 8.54 -15.41
N GLU A 201 -0.74 7.54 -14.52
CA GLU A 201 0.01 6.30 -14.66
C GLU A 201 -0.61 5.39 -15.72
N ASP A 202 -1.90 5.60 -16.03
CA ASP A 202 -2.60 4.95 -17.14
C ASP A 202 -2.90 5.90 -18.32
N SER A 203 -3.49 5.34 -19.37
CA SER A 203 -3.85 5.91 -20.65
C SER A 203 -5.21 6.58 -20.57
N MET A 204 -5.23 7.80 -20.09
CA MET A 204 -6.45 8.57 -19.87
C MET A 204 -6.53 9.88 -20.65
N GLY A 205 -7.72 10.47 -20.63
CA GLY A 205 -8.05 11.70 -21.32
C GLY A 205 -8.48 12.81 -20.37
N ILE A 206 -7.85 13.99 -20.46
CA ILE A 206 -8.36 15.20 -19.79
C ILE A 206 -9.42 15.86 -20.68
N VAL A 207 -10.66 15.89 -20.18
CA VAL A 207 -11.81 16.49 -20.88
C VAL A 207 -12.02 17.94 -20.45
N ALA A 208 -11.79 18.26 -19.17
CA ALA A 208 -11.84 19.63 -18.67
C ALA A 208 -11.07 19.81 -17.37
N THR A 209 -10.59 21.04 -17.15
CA THR A 209 -9.92 21.49 -15.92
C THR A 209 -10.52 22.84 -15.49
N CYS A 210 -10.81 22.99 -14.20
CA CYS A 210 -11.44 24.19 -13.63
C CYS A 210 -10.85 24.49 -12.25
N THR A 211 -10.71 25.77 -11.89
CA THR A 211 -10.30 26.20 -10.55
C THR A 211 -11.26 27.17 -9.89
N VAL A 212 -11.44 26.99 -8.58
CA VAL A 212 -12.15 27.88 -7.68
C VAL A 212 -11.18 28.36 -6.60
N ALA A 213 -10.88 29.65 -6.58
CA ALA A 213 -9.99 30.22 -5.58
C ALA A 213 -10.59 30.17 -4.17
N ALA A 214 -9.74 30.01 -3.15
CA ALA A 214 -10.15 30.08 -1.75
C ALA A 214 -10.85 31.41 -1.44
N GLU A 215 -11.98 31.38 -0.74
CA GLU A 215 -12.61 32.59 -0.23
C GLU A 215 -11.65 33.24 0.80
N PRO A 216 -11.38 34.55 0.72
CA PRO A 216 -10.49 35.20 1.67
C PRO A 216 -11.09 35.06 3.08
N THR A 217 -10.43 34.29 3.95
CA THR A 217 -10.82 34.21 5.35
C THR A 217 -10.71 35.61 5.95
N PRO A 218 -11.77 36.18 6.56
CA PRO A 218 -11.70 37.50 7.15
C PRO A 218 -10.66 37.47 8.27
N VAL A 219 -9.59 38.26 8.11
CA VAL A 219 -8.55 38.41 9.13
C VAL A 219 -9.20 38.83 10.45
N PRO A 220 -9.06 38.06 11.55
CA PRO A 220 -9.62 38.45 12.82
C PRO A 220 -8.96 39.76 13.28
N THR A 221 -9.76 40.81 13.44
CA THR A 221 -9.33 42.09 13.97
C THR A 221 -8.80 41.88 15.38
N VAL A 222 -7.47 41.97 15.57
CA VAL A 222 -6.83 41.89 16.89
C VAL A 222 -7.43 42.97 17.80
N PRO A 223 -8.10 42.62 18.92
CA PRO A 223 -8.57 43.61 19.87
C PRO A 223 -7.37 44.32 20.51
N THR A 224 -7.37 45.64 20.49
CA THR A 224 -6.35 46.44 21.17
C THR A 224 -6.43 46.21 22.68
N ILE A 225 -5.31 45.78 23.28
CA ILE A 225 -5.17 45.58 24.73
C ILE A 225 -5.38 46.93 25.44
N PRO A 226 -6.37 47.08 26.34
CA PRO A 226 -6.52 48.29 27.12
C PRO A 226 -5.42 48.38 28.19
N THR A 227 -4.83 49.57 28.28
CA THR A 227 -3.74 49.92 29.20
C THR A 227 -4.20 49.82 30.65
N VAL A 228 -3.46 49.08 31.48
CA VAL A 228 -3.76 48.87 32.91
C VAL A 228 -3.52 50.17 33.71
N PRO A 229 -4.50 50.72 34.44
CA PRO A 229 -4.29 51.80 35.38
C PRO A 229 -3.75 51.27 36.72
N THR A 230 -2.84 52.02 37.33
CA THR A 230 -2.20 51.73 38.62
C THR A 230 -3.20 51.72 39.79
N VAL A 231 -3.06 50.73 40.66
CA VAL A 231 -3.89 50.49 41.86
C VAL A 231 -3.45 51.39 43.03
N PRO A 232 -4.36 52.08 43.73
CA PRO A 232 -4.08 52.65 45.04
C PRO A 232 -4.54 51.73 46.18
N THR A 233 -3.73 51.73 47.24
CA THR A 233 -3.79 50.94 48.47
C THR A 233 -4.85 51.45 49.46
N VAL A 234 -5.66 50.56 50.06
CA VAL A 234 -6.46 50.84 51.29
C VAL A 234 -6.71 49.54 52.10
N PRO A 235 -7.11 49.59 53.40
CA PRO A 235 -6.53 48.83 54.54
C PRO A 235 -7.50 47.75 55.09
N PRO A 236 -7.15 46.98 56.15
CA PRO A 236 -7.83 45.71 56.46
C PRO A 236 -8.99 45.77 57.50
N LEU A 237 -9.89 44.75 57.37
CA LEU A 237 -10.79 44.11 58.37
C LEU A 237 -12.09 44.88 58.79
N PRO A 238 -13.23 44.25 59.23
CA PRO A 238 -13.31 42.92 59.84
C PRO A 238 -14.51 41.96 59.57
N THR A 239 -14.29 40.76 60.13
CA THR A 239 -15.04 39.50 60.33
C THR A 239 -16.52 39.57 60.77
N ALA A 240 -17.33 38.62 60.26
CA ALA A 240 -18.40 37.88 61.00
C ALA A 240 -18.85 36.66 60.15
N THR A 241 -18.75 35.40 60.59
CA THR A 241 -19.56 34.60 61.56
C THR A 241 -20.70 33.80 60.91
N GLY A 242 -20.50 32.48 60.81
CA GLY A 242 -21.47 31.47 61.27
C GLY A 242 -22.36 30.73 60.24
N PRO A 243 -22.81 29.49 60.56
CA PRO A 243 -23.03 28.40 59.60
C PRO A 243 -24.49 27.92 59.50
N ALA A 244 -24.81 27.08 58.50
CA ALA A 244 -25.92 26.12 58.61
C ALA A 244 -25.82 24.95 57.63
N THR A 245 -25.89 23.76 58.21
CA THR A 245 -26.08 22.41 57.67
C THR A 245 -27.52 22.19 57.19
N ALA A 246 -27.74 21.37 56.16
CA ALA A 246 -28.91 20.49 56.07
C ALA A 246 -28.67 19.29 55.14
N THR A 247 -29.21 18.15 55.57
CA THR A 247 -29.15 16.79 55.01
C THR A 247 -30.58 16.30 54.79
N SER A 248 -30.85 15.52 53.74
CA SER A 248 -31.96 14.54 53.58
C SER A 248 -31.80 13.86 52.21
N THR A 249 -31.73 12.54 51.96
CA THR A 249 -32.38 11.31 52.46
C THR A 249 -33.86 11.14 52.09
N ALA A 250 -34.15 10.20 51.18
CA ALA A 250 -35.24 9.19 51.15
C ALA A 250 -35.15 8.43 49.79
N GLU A 251 -34.75 7.16 49.71
CA GLU A 251 -35.46 5.87 49.93
C GLU A 251 -36.21 5.30 48.68
N PRO A 252 -36.28 3.95 48.53
CA PRO A 252 -36.50 3.26 47.25
C PRO A 252 -37.92 2.67 47.09
N THR A 253 -38.19 2.00 45.97
CA THR A 253 -39.39 1.16 45.79
C THR A 253 -39.08 -0.09 44.96
N GLU A 254 -39.57 -1.22 45.46
CA GLU A 254 -39.37 -2.63 45.09
C GLU A 254 -40.55 -3.23 44.28
N THR A 255 -40.37 -4.50 43.86
CA THR A 255 -41.38 -5.54 43.45
C THR A 255 -41.73 -5.59 41.94
N SER A 256 -41.83 -6.72 41.20
CA SER A 256 -42.23 -8.14 41.44
C SER A 256 -41.71 -9.04 40.28
N THR A 257 -41.02 -10.17 40.50
CA THR A 257 -41.47 -11.59 40.51
C THR A 257 -42.38 -12.07 39.37
N GLU A 258 -41.91 -13.01 38.53
CA GLU A 258 -42.47 -14.38 38.38
C GLU A 258 -41.53 -15.32 37.58
N VAL A 259 -41.53 -16.60 38.00
CA VAL A 259 -40.86 -17.78 37.41
C VAL A 259 -41.96 -18.82 37.15
N PRO A 260 -41.89 -19.61 36.06
CA PRO A 260 -41.94 -21.06 36.26
C PRO A 260 -40.96 -21.85 35.36
N THR A 261 -40.88 -23.14 35.70
CA THR A 261 -39.76 -24.08 35.57
C THR A 261 -40.26 -25.38 34.91
N GLU A 262 -39.44 -25.93 34.01
CA GLU A 262 -39.27 -27.35 33.55
C GLU A 262 -40.35 -28.06 32.71
N THR A 263 -39.91 -28.76 31.64
CA THR A 263 -39.75 -30.24 31.58
C THR A 263 -39.34 -30.69 30.15
N PRO A 264 -38.43 -31.69 29.97
CA PRO A 264 -37.97 -32.19 28.67
C PRO A 264 -38.84 -33.33 28.10
N THR A 265 -38.78 -33.60 26.79
CA THR A 265 -39.28 -34.86 26.18
C THR A 265 -38.59 -35.17 24.84
N ASP A 266 -38.28 -36.45 24.66
CA ASP A 266 -37.49 -37.12 23.62
C ASP A 266 -38.01 -37.09 22.16
N THR A 267 -37.05 -37.40 21.28
CA THR A 267 -37.03 -37.65 19.83
C THR A 267 -38.09 -38.67 19.33
N PRO A 268 -38.51 -38.58 18.05
CA PRO A 268 -37.95 -39.53 17.07
C PRO A 268 -37.63 -38.96 15.68
N THR A 269 -36.70 -39.67 15.04
CA THR A 269 -36.23 -39.70 13.65
C THR A 269 -37.32 -39.70 12.57
N GLU A 270 -37.12 -38.92 11.50
CA GLU A 270 -37.50 -39.25 10.11
C GLU A 270 -36.54 -38.56 9.11
N THR A 271 -36.33 -39.20 7.96
CA THR A 271 -35.32 -38.98 6.89
C THR A 271 -35.87 -38.01 5.81
N PRO A 272 -35.04 -37.26 5.04
CA PRO A 272 -35.50 -36.03 4.36
C PRO A 272 -36.27 -36.29 3.07
N THR A 273 -37.17 -35.35 2.73
CA THR A 273 -37.75 -35.21 1.39
C THR A 273 -37.65 -33.74 0.99
N GLU A 274 -36.83 -33.47 -0.02
CA GLU A 274 -36.69 -32.19 -0.71
C GLU A 274 -38.04 -31.75 -1.31
N THR A 275 -38.50 -30.54 -1.00
CA THR A 275 -39.54 -29.87 -1.77
C THR A 275 -39.29 -28.37 -1.75
N SER A 276 -38.90 -27.82 -2.90
CA SER A 276 -38.68 -26.39 -3.09
C SER A 276 -39.99 -25.62 -2.95
N THR A 277 -40.02 -24.64 -2.05
CA THR A 277 -41.12 -23.68 -1.92
C THR A 277 -40.55 -22.27 -1.86
N ASN A 278 -40.87 -21.45 -2.86
CA ASN A 278 -40.50 -20.04 -2.94
C ASN A 278 -41.24 -19.24 -1.85
N VAL A 279 -40.50 -18.55 -0.97
CA VAL A 279 -41.03 -17.61 0.04
C VAL A 279 -40.54 -16.19 -0.30
N PRO A 280 -41.39 -15.15 -0.20
CA PRO A 280 -41.04 -13.80 -0.65
C PRO A 280 -39.98 -13.13 0.23
N THR A 281 -39.16 -12.32 -0.44
CA THR A 281 -38.11 -11.44 0.07
C THR A 281 -38.59 -10.53 1.21
N ALA A 282 -37.97 -10.64 2.38
CA ALA A 282 -38.09 -9.66 3.45
C ALA A 282 -37.16 -8.47 3.16
N THR A 283 -37.70 -7.25 3.17
CA THR A 283 -36.96 -6.01 3.07
C THR A 283 -36.26 -5.73 4.41
N PHE A 284 -34.93 -5.74 4.43
CA PHE A 284 -34.14 -5.34 5.59
C PHE A 284 -34.13 -3.81 5.72
N ILE A 285 -34.38 -3.32 6.92
CA ILE A 285 -34.11 -1.93 7.34
C ILE A 285 -32.70 -1.93 7.95
N PRO A 286 -31.79 -1.02 7.56
CA PRO A 286 -30.46 -0.95 8.17
C PRO A 286 -30.59 -0.50 9.63
N THR A 287 -30.18 -1.37 10.56
CA THR A 287 -30.01 -1.04 11.98
C THR A 287 -28.56 -0.61 12.18
N VAL A 288 -28.36 0.58 12.75
CA VAL A 288 -27.03 1.12 13.08
C VAL A 288 -26.33 0.19 14.09
N PRO A 289 -25.06 -0.23 13.87
CA PRO A 289 -24.34 -1.07 14.83
C PRO A 289 -24.14 -0.32 16.16
N PRO A 290 -24.18 -0.99 17.33
CA PRO A 290 -23.81 -0.35 18.58
C PRO A 290 -22.33 0.01 18.57
N THR A 291 -22.01 1.23 18.98
CA THR A 291 -20.65 1.69 19.28
C THR A 291 -19.94 0.69 20.21
N PRO A 292 -18.73 0.19 19.87
CA PRO A 292 -18.02 -0.73 20.75
C PRO A 292 -17.71 -0.02 22.08
N THR A 293 -18.07 -0.68 23.17
CA THR A 293 -17.67 -0.29 24.52
C THR A 293 -16.22 -0.76 24.70
N PRO A 294 -15.30 0.03 25.30
CA PRO A 294 -13.92 -0.40 25.49
C PRO A 294 -13.88 -1.74 26.22
N SER A 295 -13.40 -2.77 25.51
CA SER A 295 -13.26 -4.12 26.03
C SER A 295 -12.06 -4.16 26.96
N ALA A 296 -12.21 -4.75 28.14
CA ALA A 296 -11.13 -4.89 29.08
C ALA A 296 -9.98 -5.72 28.47
N THR A 297 -8.78 -5.17 28.53
CA THR A 297 -7.51 -5.80 28.15
C THR A 297 -7.45 -7.26 28.65
N PRO A 298 -7.22 -8.25 27.77
CA PRO A 298 -6.89 -9.59 28.23
C PRO A 298 -5.48 -9.56 28.83
N SER A 299 -5.41 -9.50 30.16
CA SER A 299 -4.18 -9.76 30.89
C SER A 299 -3.89 -11.27 30.84
N GLY A 300 -2.82 -11.65 30.13
CA GLY A 300 -2.11 -12.90 30.36
C GLY A 300 -1.99 -13.85 29.16
N SER A 301 -1.00 -13.58 28.29
CA SER A 301 -0.18 -14.64 27.70
C SER A 301 1.28 -14.20 27.79
N SER A 302 2.06 -14.92 28.59
CA SER A 302 3.49 -14.72 28.74
C SER A 302 4.23 -15.30 27.54
N ASN A 303 4.32 -14.54 26.44
CA ASN A 303 5.37 -14.68 25.44
C ASN A 303 6.09 -13.34 25.30
N SER A 304 7.41 -13.38 25.45
CA SER A 304 8.28 -12.27 25.87
C SER A 304 8.52 -11.14 24.85
N ASN A 305 7.79 -11.08 23.74
CA ASN A 305 8.09 -10.12 22.68
C ASN A 305 7.50 -8.76 23.01
N SER A 306 8.25 -7.99 23.80
CA SER A 306 7.91 -6.62 24.20
C SER A 306 8.25 -5.59 23.13
N MET A 307 8.62 -6.04 21.92
CA MET A 307 9.14 -5.22 20.85
C MET A 307 8.43 -5.56 19.55
N LEU A 308 7.72 -4.57 19.02
CA LEU A 308 7.12 -4.57 17.70
C LEU A 308 8.02 -3.79 16.76
N TYR A 309 8.39 -4.38 15.64
CA TYR A 309 9.14 -3.73 14.57
C TYR A 309 8.18 -3.50 13.41
N VAL A 310 8.18 -2.29 12.84
CA VAL A 310 7.28 -1.94 11.72
C VAL A 310 8.04 -1.22 10.62
N GLY A 311 7.69 -1.55 9.39
CA GLY A 311 8.00 -0.78 8.19
C GLY A 311 6.71 -0.11 7.68
N THR A 312 6.89 0.98 6.95
CA THR A 312 5.78 1.83 6.48
C THR A 312 5.98 2.17 5.02
N SER A 313 4.89 2.25 4.27
CA SER A 313 4.89 2.64 2.86
C SER A 313 5.07 4.15 2.64
N GLU A 314 4.98 4.95 3.70
CA GLU A 314 5.13 6.41 3.67
C GLU A 314 6.21 6.86 4.65
N SER A 315 6.94 7.92 4.30
CA SER A 315 7.83 8.63 5.21
C SER A 315 7.04 9.49 6.21
N GLY A 316 7.58 9.69 7.41
CA GLY A 316 6.85 10.43 8.43
C GLY A 316 7.64 10.76 9.70
N THR A 317 6.86 11.06 10.74
CA THR A 317 7.42 11.26 12.08
C THR A 317 6.51 10.66 13.14
N VAL A 318 7.07 9.89 14.07
CA VAL A 318 6.36 9.36 15.24
C VAL A 318 7.12 9.70 16.51
N ALA A 319 6.46 10.30 17.50
CA ALA A 319 7.06 10.71 18.78
C ALA A 319 8.37 11.53 18.65
N GLY A 320 8.55 12.26 17.54
CA GLY A 320 9.74 13.07 17.25
C GLY A 320 10.89 12.33 16.56
N ILE A 321 10.70 11.04 16.22
CA ILE A 321 11.59 10.26 15.36
C ILE A 321 11.11 10.41 13.92
N SER A 322 11.98 10.92 13.04
CA SER A 322 11.75 10.91 11.59
C SER A 322 12.13 9.54 11.03
N TYR A 323 11.40 9.10 10.01
CA TYR A 323 11.65 7.87 9.28
C TYR A 323 11.22 8.03 7.82
N GLU A 324 11.87 7.28 6.95
CA GLU A 324 11.53 7.14 5.53
C GLU A 324 10.90 5.76 5.28
N ASN A 325 10.43 5.50 4.06
CA ASN A 325 9.68 4.28 3.73
C ASN A 325 10.59 3.03 3.54
N GLU A 326 11.91 3.20 3.59
CA GLU A 326 12.89 2.11 3.56
C GLU A 326 13.37 1.71 4.97
N ASP A 327 12.87 2.40 6.01
CA ASP A 327 13.31 2.25 7.39
C ASP A 327 12.49 1.20 8.16
N ILE A 328 13.05 0.72 9.27
CA ILE A 328 12.33 -0.08 10.26
C ILE A 328 12.32 0.67 11.58
N LEU A 329 11.12 0.91 12.09
CA LEU A 329 10.87 1.45 13.42
C LEU A 329 10.76 0.33 14.45
N LEU A 330 11.12 0.64 15.70
CA LEU A 330 10.93 -0.20 16.87
C LEU A 330 10.00 0.50 17.86
N PHE A 331 8.93 -0.19 18.24
CA PHE A 331 8.06 0.15 19.35
C PHE A 331 8.25 -0.82 20.53
N ASP A 332 8.72 -0.29 21.66
CA ASP A 332 8.78 -1.01 22.94
C ASP A 332 7.43 -0.90 23.67
N THR A 333 6.67 -1.99 23.71
CA THR A 333 5.35 -2.06 24.35
C THR A 333 5.41 -2.03 25.88
N THR A 334 6.59 -2.23 26.48
CA THR A 334 6.78 -2.12 27.94
C THR A 334 7.00 -0.68 28.36
N THR A 335 7.74 0.09 27.56
CA THR A 335 8.06 1.49 27.89
C THR A 335 7.27 2.52 27.10
N ASN A 336 6.48 2.09 26.11
CA ASN A 336 5.75 2.92 25.14
C ASN A 336 6.67 3.92 24.44
N ARG A 337 7.77 3.41 23.89
CA ARG A 337 8.79 4.24 23.23
C ARG A 337 9.07 3.77 21.81
N TRP A 338 9.11 4.74 20.91
CA TRP A 338 9.57 4.60 19.54
C TRP A 338 11.07 4.84 19.41
N ALA A 339 11.71 4.13 18.50
CA ALA A 339 13.09 4.34 18.05
C ALA A 339 13.24 3.93 16.58
N LEU A 340 14.19 4.53 15.87
CA LEU A 340 14.65 4.03 14.58
C LEU A 340 15.53 2.79 14.82
N TYR A 341 15.23 1.67 14.18
CA TYR A 341 15.95 0.40 14.35
C TYR A 341 16.88 0.11 13.17
N PHE A 342 16.42 0.35 11.95
CA PHE A 342 17.18 0.20 10.72
C PHE A 342 16.92 1.42 9.85
N ASP A 343 17.98 2.05 9.40
CA ASP A 343 17.96 3.15 8.43
C ASP A 343 18.35 2.56 7.06
N GLY A 344 17.40 2.50 6.14
CA GLY A 344 17.62 1.89 4.82
C GLY A 344 18.56 2.71 3.95
N SER A 345 18.49 4.04 4.08
CA SER A 345 19.27 4.97 3.28
C SER A 345 20.78 4.86 3.53
N ASP A 346 21.17 4.55 4.77
CA ASP A 346 22.56 4.34 5.17
C ASP A 346 23.23 3.10 4.52
N VAL A 347 22.43 2.18 3.99
CA VAL A 347 22.90 0.94 3.36
C VAL A 347 22.54 0.87 1.87
N ASP A 348 22.33 2.03 1.25
CA ASP A 348 21.99 2.21 -0.16
C ASP A 348 20.66 1.54 -0.58
N LEU A 349 19.77 1.23 0.38
CA LEU A 349 18.40 0.85 0.07
C LEU A 349 17.59 2.12 -0.19
N THR A 350 17.43 2.48 -1.46
CA THR A 350 16.70 3.67 -1.92
C THR A 350 15.29 3.37 -2.43
N ALA A 351 14.82 2.15 -2.19
CA ALA A 351 13.51 1.67 -2.61
C ALA A 351 12.77 1.27 -1.34
N ASP A 352 11.46 1.55 -1.31
CA ASP A 352 10.58 1.25 -0.19
C ASP A 352 10.79 -0.20 0.28
N LEU A 353 10.83 -0.36 1.59
CA LEU A 353 10.97 -1.67 2.21
C LEU A 353 9.61 -2.37 2.18
N SER A 354 9.39 -3.18 1.14
CA SER A 354 8.14 -3.90 0.94
C SER A 354 7.88 -4.93 2.02
N ALA A 355 8.92 -5.69 2.39
CA ALA A 355 8.78 -6.76 3.38
C ALA A 355 10.06 -6.92 4.19
N PHE A 356 9.92 -7.26 5.47
CA PHE A 356 11.05 -7.77 6.25
C PHE A 356 10.66 -8.86 7.26
N HIS A 357 11.67 -9.60 7.69
CA HIS A 357 11.59 -10.51 8.84
C HIS A 357 12.84 -10.38 9.70
N LEU A 358 12.66 -10.15 11.00
CA LEU A 358 13.79 -10.12 11.95
C LEU A 358 14.10 -11.53 12.44
N GLU A 359 15.29 -12.01 12.09
CA GLU A 359 15.77 -13.32 12.54
C GLU A 359 16.31 -13.24 13.98
N SER A 360 16.27 -14.36 14.71
CA SER A 360 16.71 -14.42 16.11
C SER A 360 18.20 -14.12 16.33
N ASP A 361 19.02 -14.20 15.29
CA ASP A 361 20.45 -13.83 15.29
C ASP A 361 20.69 -12.34 15.04
N GLY A 362 19.62 -11.56 14.85
CA GLY A 362 19.65 -10.13 14.56
C GLY A 362 19.84 -9.78 13.09
N THR A 363 19.95 -10.78 12.19
CA THR A 363 19.90 -10.52 10.75
C THR A 363 18.48 -10.21 10.30
N ILE A 364 18.35 -9.52 9.18
CA ILE A 364 17.05 -9.12 8.62
C ILE A 364 16.92 -9.78 7.26
N LEU A 365 15.83 -10.53 7.05
CA LEU A 365 15.39 -10.84 5.69
C LEU A 365 14.60 -9.66 5.16
N LEU A 366 14.79 -9.28 3.90
CA LEU A 366 14.04 -8.17 3.31
C LEU A 366 13.82 -8.33 1.81
N SER A 367 12.81 -7.62 1.31
CA SER A 367 12.48 -7.49 -0.12
C SER A 367 12.15 -6.03 -0.45
N PRO A 368 12.63 -5.48 -1.59
CA PRO A 368 12.32 -4.12 -2.01
C PRO A 368 11.02 -4.04 -2.81
N PHE A 369 10.29 -2.93 -2.70
CA PHE A 369 9.01 -2.72 -3.41
C PHE A 369 9.19 -2.52 -4.93
N ILE A 370 10.35 -1.99 -5.33
CA ILE A 370 10.73 -1.81 -6.74
C ILE A 370 12.12 -2.40 -7.01
N PRO A 371 12.39 -2.79 -8.26
CA PRO A 371 13.73 -3.23 -8.63
C PRO A 371 14.78 -2.17 -8.27
N THR A 372 15.84 -2.61 -7.63
CA THR A 372 16.92 -1.73 -7.15
C THR A 372 18.29 -2.38 -7.35
N THR A 373 19.35 -1.66 -7.02
CA THR A 373 20.72 -2.19 -7.01
C THR A 373 21.35 -1.96 -5.66
N LEU A 374 21.68 -3.05 -4.97
CA LEU A 374 22.25 -3.02 -3.63
C LEU A 374 23.74 -3.39 -3.63
N PRO A 375 24.51 -2.91 -2.63
CA PRO A 375 25.87 -3.36 -2.38
C PRO A 375 25.95 -4.88 -2.25
N ASP A 376 27.08 -5.46 -2.65
CA ASP A 376 27.42 -6.89 -2.55
C ASP A 376 26.60 -7.87 -3.41
N VAL A 377 25.32 -7.57 -3.68
CA VAL A 377 24.39 -8.48 -4.36
C VAL A 377 24.01 -8.04 -5.78
N GLY A 378 24.16 -6.75 -6.12
CA GLY A 378 23.89 -6.23 -7.46
C GLY A 378 22.42 -5.89 -7.68
N ALA A 379 21.91 -6.17 -8.88
CA ALA A 379 20.50 -5.92 -9.23
C ALA A 379 19.59 -6.92 -8.51
N VAL A 380 18.48 -6.42 -7.97
CA VAL A 380 17.52 -7.15 -7.14
C VAL A 380 16.13 -6.70 -7.58
N ASP A 381 15.24 -7.65 -7.80
CA ASP A 381 13.86 -7.45 -8.21
C ASP A 381 12.87 -7.61 -7.03
N ARG A 382 11.60 -7.28 -7.28
CA ARG A 382 10.47 -7.29 -6.32
C ARG A 382 10.14 -8.65 -5.70
N GLY A 383 10.51 -9.73 -6.40
CA GLY A 383 10.28 -11.10 -5.95
C GLY A 383 11.44 -11.68 -5.13
N ASP A 384 12.50 -10.91 -4.92
CA ASP A 384 13.73 -11.41 -4.31
C ASP A 384 13.71 -11.23 -2.79
N ILE A 385 14.39 -12.14 -2.09
CA ILE A 385 14.65 -12.02 -0.66
C ILE A 385 16.15 -11.96 -0.45
N LEU A 386 16.58 -10.94 0.27
CA LEU A 386 17.95 -10.76 0.72
C LEU A 386 18.05 -10.94 2.23
N ARG A 387 19.26 -11.23 2.69
CA ARG A 387 19.63 -11.14 4.11
C ARG A 387 20.58 -9.98 4.30
N PHE A 388 20.19 -9.03 5.12
CA PHE A 388 21.05 -8.01 5.68
C PHE A 388 21.70 -8.51 6.97
N THR A 389 23.03 -8.53 6.99
CA THR A 389 23.81 -8.84 8.19
C THR A 389 24.35 -7.55 8.79
N PRO A 390 23.80 -7.08 9.93
CA PRO A 390 24.18 -5.80 10.51
C PRO A 390 25.55 -5.88 11.18
N THR A 391 26.26 -4.76 11.09
CA THR A 391 27.44 -4.42 11.91
C THR A 391 27.15 -3.22 12.82
N SER A 392 26.17 -2.39 12.47
CA SER A 392 25.52 -1.38 13.32
C SER A 392 24.05 -1.21 12.92
N MET A 393 23.24 -0.71 13.85
CA MET A 393 21.78 -0.49 13.72
C MET A 393 21.42 0.91 14.25
N GLY A 394 20.22 1.39 13.92
CA GLY A 394 19.69 2.71 14.28
C GLY A 394 20.04 3.79 13.25
N GLU A 395 20.21 5.04 13.70
CA GLU A 395 20.53 6.20 12.85
C GLU A 395 21.87 6.11 12.09
N ILE A 396 22.70 5.10 12.39
CA ILE A 396 23.92 4.81 11.65
C ILE A 396 23.89 3.31 11.37
N THR A 397 23.14 2.92 10.35
CA THR A 397 23.00 1.51 9.96
C THR A 397 24.16 1.12 9.04
N ALA A 398 24.76 -0.04 9.27
CA ALA A 398 25.83 -0.54 8.40
C ALA A 398 25.85 -2.05 8.43
N GLY A 399 26.11 -2.68 7.29
CA GLY A 399 26.14 -4.13 7.18
C GLY A 399 26.45 -4.58 5.76
N THR A 400 26.10 -5.83 5.46
CA THR A 400 26.29 -6.43 4.13
C THR A 400 25.05 -7.21 3.71
N PHE A 401 24.75 -7.18 2.42
CA PHE A 401 23.67 -7.98 1.84
C PHE A 401 24.16 -9.33 1.33
N SER A 402 23.29 -10.32 1.34
CA SER A 402 23.50 -11.63 0.73
C SER A 402 22.20 -12.21 0.21
N TRP A 403 22.26 -12.97 -0.89
CA TRP A 403 21.09 -13.61 -1.50
C TRP A 403 20.48 -14.68 -0.59
N VAL A 404 19.15 -14.68 -0.47
CA VAL A 404 18.36 -15.76 0.17
C VAL A 404 17.45 -16.45 -0.84
N LEU A 405 16.74 -15.68 -1.66
CA LEU A 405 15.86 -16.17 -2.71
C LEU A 405 15.96 -15.25 -3.93
N ASP A 406 16.16 -15.82 -5.10
CA ASP A 406 15.87 -15.15 -6.37
C ASP A 406 14.44 -15.56 -6.75
N GLY A 407 13.52 -14.60 -6.77
CA GLY A 407 12.10 -14.83 -7.01
C GLY A 407 11.82 -15.31 -8.42
N SER A 408 12.58 -14.82 -9.40
CA SER A 408 12.40 -15.15 -10.81
C SER A 408 12.68 -16.63 -11.09
N ASP A 409 13.66 -17.21 -10.39
CA ASP A 409 14.00 -18.64 -10.47
C ASP A 409 12.88 -19.56 -9.96
N VAL A 410 11.97 -19.03 -9.15
CA VAL A 410 10.88 -19.78 -8.51
C VAL A 410 9.50 -19.30 -8.93
N GLY A 411 9.44 -18.50 -10.00
CA GLY A 411 8.23 -18.12 -10.71
C GLY A 411 7.57 -16.81 -10.27
N LEU A 412 8.16 -16.05 -9.35
CA LEU A 412 7.68 -14.72 -8.95
C LEU A 412 8.13 -13.67 -9.99
N GLU A 413 7.49 -13.66 -11.16
CA GLU A 413 7.88 -12.83 -12.31
C GLU A 413 6.87 -11.71 -12.61
N LEU A 414 5.65 -11.80 -12.06
CA LEU A 414 4.58 -10.84 -12.34
C LEU A 414 4.66 -9.63 -11.41
N ALA A 415 4.14 -8.49 -11.88
CA ALA A 415 4.10 -7.27 -11.07
C ALA A 415 3.29 -7.43 -9.77
N GLY A 416 2.27 -8.29 -9.76
CA GLY A 416 1.48 -8.65 -8.58
C GLY A 416 2.13 -9.68 -7.65
N GLU A 417 3.27 -10.25 -8.01
CA GLU A 417 4.01 -11.23 -7.20
C GLU A 417 5.14 -10.56 -6.39
N ASN A 418 5.05 -9.24 -6.18
CA ASN A 418 5.87 -8.50 -5.23
C ASN A 418 5.68 -9.05 -3.82
N ILE A 419 6.76 -9.24 -3.07
CA ILE A 419 6.68 -9.79 -1.71
C ILE A 419 6.31 -8.66 -0.74
N ASP A 420 5.18 -8.80 -0.06
CA ASP A 420 4.69 -7.81 0.91
C ASP A 420 4.97 -8.23 2.36
N ALA A 421 5.00 -9.53 2.65
CA ALA A 421 5.37 -10.02 3.98
C ALA A 421 6.34 -11.20 3.90
N ILE A 422 7.23 -11.30 4.90
CA ILE A 422 8.16 -12.43 5.05
C ILE A 422 8.05 -12.95 6.49
N ALA A 423 7.95 -14.26 6.64
CA ALA A 423 8.07 -14.92 7.93
C ALA A 423 8.77 -16.28 7.83
N ARG A 424 9.14 -16.81 9.00
CA ARG A 424 9.59 -18.19 9.18
C ARG A 424 8.46 -19.02 9.75
N ALA A 425 8.09 -20.10 9.07
CA ALA A 425 7.30 -21.14 9.70
C ALA A 425 8.11 -21.81 10.83
N ALA A 426 7.44 -22.49 11.76
CA ALA A 426 8.11 -23.19 12.87
C ALA A 426 9.12 -24.27 12.43
N ASP A 427 9.02 -24.75 11.19
CA ASP A 427 9.97 -25.68 10.57
C ASP A 427 11.13 -24.99 9.83
N GLY A 428 11.19 -23.65 9.88
CA GLY A 428 12.21 -22.79 9.28
C GLY A 428 11.97 -22.41 7.82
N ARG A 429 10.90 -22.89 7.18
CA ARG A 429 10.59 -22.53 5.79
C ARG A 429 10.16 -21.07 5.66
N LEU A 430 10.45 -20.48 4.51
CA LEU A 430 10.02 -19.13 4.16
C LEU A 430 8.51 -19.15 3.90
N VAL A 431 7.77 -18.30 4.61
CA VAL A 431 6.38 -17.99 4.33
C VAL A 431 6.34 -16.55 3.83
N ILE A 432 5.61 -16.31 2.75
CA ILE A 432 5.42 -14.96 2.21
C ILE A 432 3.95 -14.66 1.95
N SER A 433 3.61 -13.39 1.92
CA SER A 433 2.46 -12.87 1.16
C SER A 433 2.97 -12.16 -0.10
N THR A 434 2.08 -11.94 -1.05
CA THR A 434 2.36 -11.12 -2.23
C THR A 434 1.32 -10.03 -2.40
N HIS A 435 1.71 -8.93 -3.05
CA HIS A 435 0.85 -7.77 -3.25
C HIS A 435 -0.46 -8.05 -3.98
N GLY A 436 -0.42 -8.95 -4.96
CA GLY A 436 -1.54 -9.34 -5.78
C GLY A 436 -1.73 -10.85 -5.77
N SER A 437 -2.65 -11.30 -6.64
CA SER A 437 -2.85 -12.73 -6.87
C SER A 437 -1.58 -13.39 -7.40
N ILE A 438 -1.35 -14.61 -6.92
CA ILE A 438 -0.20 -15.45 -7.22
C ILE A 438 -0.55 -16.35 -8.41
N ALA A 439 0.33 -16.41 -9.41
CA ALA A 439 0.16 -17.28 -10.57
C ALA A 439 1.46 -17.99 -10.94
N ILE A 440 2.03 -18.70 -9.97
CA ILE A 440 3.30 -19.42 -10.08
C ILE A 440 3.10 -20.89 -10.47
N PRO A 441 4.15 -21.59 -10.96
CA PRO A 441 4.01 -22.99 -11.38
C PRO A 441 3.48 -23.92 -10.27
N GLY A 442 2.25 -24.38 -10.42
CA GLY A 442 1.62 -25.35 -9.52
C GLY A 442 0.79 -24.75 -8.38
N LEU A 443 0.70 -23.42 -8.28
CA LEU A 443 -0.09 -22.73 -7.26
C LEU A 443 -0.76 -21.49 -7.84
N ILE A 444 -2.05 -21.32 -7.56
CA ILE A 444 -2.79 -20.08 -7.81
C ILE A 444 -3.34 -19.67 -6.46
N GLY A 445 -3.16 -18.41 -6.09
CA GLY A 445 -3.68 -17.83 -4.86
C GLY A 445 -4.07 -16.37 -5.07
N ASP A 446 -4.71 -15.78 -4.09
CA ASP A 446 -5.07 -14.37 -4.05
C ASP A 446 -4.12 -13.57 -3.15
N ALA A 447 -4.21 -12.23 -3.18
CA ALA A 447 -3.36 -11.35 -2.36
C ALA A 447 -3.53 -11.58 -0.84
N THR A 448 -4.63 -12.22 -0.44
CA THR A 448 -4.95 -12.52 0.95
C THR A 448 -4.32 -13.82 1.45
N ASP A 449 -3.62 -14.54 0.57
CA ASP A 449 -3.07 -15.85 0.88
C ASP A 449 -1.61 -15.75 1.33
N LEU A 450 -1.21 -16.72 2.15
CA LEU A 450 0.21 -16.94 2.46
C LEU A 450 0.68 -18.21 1.80
N ILE A 451 1.88 -18.18 1.23
CA ILE A 451 2.49 -19.32 0.57
C ILE A 451 3.82 -19.67 1.25
N VAL A 452 4.12 -20.96 1.36
CA VAL A 452 5.36 -21.45 1.98
C VAL A 452 6.25 -22.13 0.96
N PHE A 453 7.55 -21.84 1.03
CA PHE A 453 8.52 -22.30 0.04
C PHE A 453 9.16 -23.64 0.45
N ASN A 454 8.96 -24.65 -0.40
CA ASN A 454 9.65 -25.92 -0.33
C ASN A 454 10.96 -25.85 -1.13
N ALA A 455 11.97 -25.21 -0.53
CA ALA A 455 13.26 -25.00 -1.15
C ALA A 455 13.99 -26.32 -1.45
N THR A 456 14.44 -26.50 -2.69
CA THR A 456 15.50 -27.44 -3.04
C THR A 456 16.88 -26.78 -3.10
N ALA A 457 16.91 -25.47 -3.39
CA ALA A 457 18.09 -24.61 -3.25
C ALA A 457 17.65 -23.18 -2.88
N LEU A 458 18.50 -22.48 -2.14
CA LEU A 458 18.38 -21.06 -1.78
C LEU A 458 19.62 -20.31 -2.27
N GLY A 459 19.53 -18.98 -2.29
CA GLY A 459 20.55 -18.07 -2.82
C GLY A 459 20.18 -17.55 -4.20
N GLN A 460 21.16 -17.02 -4.92
CA GLN A 460 20.93 -16.42 -6.25
C GLN A 460 20.47 -17.44 -7.31
N GLU A 461 20.77 -18.73 -7.11
CA GLU A 461 20.31 -19.81 -8.01
C GLU A 461 19.28 -20.64 -7.25
N SER A 462 18.09 -20.08 -7.10
CA SER A 462 17.02 -20.63 -6.28
C SER A 462 16.29 -21.75 -7.00
N SER A 463 15.74 -22.71 -6.25
CA SER A 463 14.86 -23.73 -6.82
C SER A 463 13.98 -24.33 -5.75
N GLY A 464 12.76 -24.71 -6.11
CA GLY A 464 11.82 -25.34 -5.21
C GLY A 464 10.41 -25.29 -5.77
N THR A 465 9.45 -25.51 -4.88
CA THR A 465 8.02 -25.39 -5.19
C THR A 465 7.32 -24.64 -4.08
N TRP A 466 6.20 -24.01 -4.39
CA TRP A 466 5.35 -23.34 -3.42
C TRP A 466 4.15 -24.20 -3.05
N GLU A 467 3.64 -24.03 -1.83
CA GLU A 467 2.36 -24.58 -1.37
C GLU A 467 1.59 -23.51 -0.61
N LEU A 468 0.25 -23.60 -0.65
CA LEU A 468 -0.62 -22.72 0.14
C LEU A 468 -0.43 -23.00 1.62
N PHE A 469 -0.07 -21.96 2.38
CA PHE A 469 0.11 -22.01 3.83
C PHE A 469 -1.12 -21.48 4.58
N PHE A 470 -1.76 -20.44 4.05
CA PHE A 470 -2.96 -19.83 4.62
C PHE A 470 -3.84 -19.35 3.47
N ASP A 471 -5.11 -19.71 3.53
CA ASP A 471 -6.13 -19.26 2.58
C ASP A 471 -6.92 -18.13 3.21
N GLY A 472 -6.74 -16.91 2.70
CA GLY A 472 -7.40 -15.72 3.24
C GLY A 472 -8.91 -15.74 3.03
N SER A 473 -9.36 -16.34 1.93
CA SER A 473 -10.77 -16.40 1.57
C SER A 473 -11.59 -17.25 2.55
N ASP A 474 -10.98 -18.29 3.12
CA ASP A 474 -11.60 -19.15 4.15
C ASP A 474 -11.85 -18.42 5.48
N VAL A 475 -11.11 -17.34 5.73
CA VAL A 475 -11.25 -16.52 6.94
C VAL A 475 -11.89 -15.17 6.67
N GLY A 476 -12.56 -15.03 5.53
CA GLY A 476 -13.32 -13.83 5.20
C GLY A 476 -12.49 -12.61 4.83
N LEU A 477 -11.17 -12.76 4.65
CA LEU A 477 -10.39 -11.76 3.93
C LEU A 477 -10.78 -11.87 2.45
N GLY A 478 -11.27 -10.79 1.85
CA GLY A 478 -11.78 -10.87 0.50
C GLY A 478 -12.05 -9.51 -0.12
N GLY A 479 -11.24 -9.16 -1.12
CA GLY A 479 -11.38 -7.93 -1.89
C GLY A 479 -10.01 -7.28 -2.15
N ASN A 480 -9.96 -6.29 -3.03
CA ASN A 480 -8.72 -5.59 -3.39
C ASN A 480 -8.17 -4.67 -2.26
N SER A 481 -8.80 -4.65 -1.08
CA SER A 481 -8.43 -3.78 0.05
C SER A 481 -7.80 -4.53 1.22
N GLU A 482 -7.94 -5.84 1.32
CA GLU A 482 -7.60 -6.63 2.52
C GLU A 482 -6.38 -7.55 2.29
N ASN A 483 -5.38 -7.05 1.56
CA ASN A 483 -4.10 -7.73 1.33
C ASN A 483 -3.32 -7.85 2.66
N ILE A 484 -2.69 -9.00 2.92
CA ILE A 484 -1.83 -9.19 4.10
C ILE A 484 -0.48 -8.55 3.82
N THR A 485 -0.21 -7.44 4.50
CA THR A 485 1.02 -6.64 4.32
C THR A 485 2.07 -6.97 5.38
N GLY A 486 1.66 -7.27 6.61
CA GLY A 486 2.57 -7.73 7.65
C GLY A 486 2.23 -9.12 8.17
N LEU A 487 3.27 -9.93 8.37
CA LEU A 487 3.18 -11.28 8.89
C LEU A 487 4.31 -11.54 9.88
N TRP A 488 3.95 -12.03 11.06
CA TRP A 488 4.90 -12.70 11.94
C TRP A 488 4.30 -14.01 12.46
N ILE A 489 5.11 -15.07 12.48
CA ILE A 489 4.70 -16.38 12.97
C ILE A 489 5.49 -16.66 14.25
N ASP A 490 4.80 -16.89 15.37
CA ASP A 490 5.45 -17.33 16.60
C ASP A 490 5.98 -18.75 16.40
N GLU A 491 7.30 -18.91 16.29
CA GLU A 491 7.95 -20.20 16.08
C GLU A 491 7.59 -21.25 17.16
N ASN A 492 7.21 -20.81 18.37
CA ASN A 492 6.89 -21.72 19.47
C ASN A 492 5.45 -22.22 19.41
N SER A 493 4.51 -21.35 19.04
CA SER A 493 3.08 -21.67 19.07
C SER A 493 2.48 -21.92 17.68
N GLY A 494 3.12 -21.44 16.63
CA GLY A 494 2.57 -21.40 15.27
C GLY A 494 1.46 -20.37 15.09
N ASN A 495 1.32 -19.41 16.01
CA ASN A 495 0.32 -18.37 15.88
C ASN A 495 0.75 -17.33 14.84
N LEU A 496 -0.20 -16.82 14.06
CA LEU A 496 0.03 -15.81 13.04
C LEU A 496 -0.40 -14.45 13.58
N TYR A 497 0.49 -13.47 13.46
CA TYR A 497 0.21 -12.08 13.74
C TYR A 497 0.20 -11.38 12.39
N LEU A 498 -0.86 -10.64 12.13
CA LEU A 498 -1.20 -10.14 10.80
C LEU A 498 -1.58 -8.66 10.87
N THR A 499 -1.30 -7.96 9.80
CA THR A 499 -1.91 -6.66 9.45
C THR A 499 -2.29 -6.69 7.97
N THR A 500 -3.12 -5.74 7.55
CA THR A 500 -3.62 -5.62 6.19
C THR A 500 -3.44 -4.21 5.64
N PHE A 501 -3.42 -4.09 4.32
CA PHE A 501 -3.23 -2.79 3.63
C PHE A 501 -4.32 -1.76 4.00
N HIS A 502 -5.57 -2.18 4.14
CA HIS A 502 -6.67 -1.33 4.63
C HIS A 502 -7.34 -1.99 5.83
N ASP A 503 -8.45 -1.38 6.29
CA ASP A 503 -9.39 -1.99 7.21
C ASP A 503 -9.72 -3.43 6.84
N PHE A 504 -9.74 -4.29 7.85
CA PHE A 504 -10.06 -5.69 7.70
C PHE A 504 -11.32 -6.06 8.45
N THR A 505 -11.99 -7.10 7.94
CA THR A 505 -12.93 -7.90 8.73
C THR A 505 -12.62 -9.37 8.50
N VAL A 506 -12.10 -10.04 9.51
CA VAL A 506 -11.85 -11.48 9.48
C VAL A 506 -13.00 -12.22 10.13
N SER A 507 -13.38 -13.36 9.57
CA SER A 507 -14.44 -14.22 10.07
C SER A 507 -14.12 -15.68 9.82
N SER A 508 -13.89 -16.43 10.91
CA SER A 508 -13.75 -17.89 10.89
C SER A 508 -14.55 -18.50 12.05
N LEU A 509 -13.91 -18.91 13.15
CA LEU A 509 -14.63 -19.34 14.37
C LEU A 509 -15.25 -18.18 15.14
N ASN A 510 -14.75 -16.98 14.92
CA ASN A 510 -15.26 -15.71 15.40
C ASN A 510 -14.97 -14.62 14.38
N THR A 511 -15.57 -13.44 14.60
CA THR A 511 -15.37 -12.25 13.76
C THR A 511 -14.57 -11.20 14.51
N LEU A 512 -13.65 -10.54 13.82
CA LEU A 512 -12.88 -9.39 14.30
C LEU A 512 -12.76 -8.38 13.16
N ALA A 513 -12.74 -7.09 13.49
CA ALA A 513 -12.47 -6.03 12.53
C ALA A 513 -11.52 -5.01 13.17
N GLY A 514 -10.78 -4.31 12.32
CA GLY A 514 -9.79 -3.27 12.66
C GLY A 514 -9.39 -2.50 11.41
N ASP A 515 -8.47 -1.55 11.56
CA ASP A 515 -7.89 -0.72 10.49
C ASP A 515 -6.46 -1.17 10.12
N SER A 516 -5.78 -0.42 9.26
CA SER A 516 -4.48 -0.81 8.67
C SER A 516 -3.26 -0.56 9.57
N ASP A 517 -3.45 0.12 10.70
CA ASP A 517 -2.47 0.27 11.76
C ASP A 517 -2.69 -0.71 12.93
N ASP A 518 -3.65 -1.63 12.80
CA ASP A 518 -3.89 -2.69 13.78
C ASP A 518 -3.04 -3.95 13.50
N VAL A 519 -2.67 -4.65 14.57
CA VAL A 519 -2.16 -6.02 14.51
C VAL A 519 -3.19 -6.96 15.15
N PHE A 520 -3.58 -7.99 14.42
CA PHE A 520 -4.47 -9.04 14.91
C PHE A 520 -3.80 -10.40 14.91
N LEU A 521 -4.26 -11.26 15.82
CA LEU A 521 -3.77 -12.61 16.03
C LEU A 521 -4.73 -13.62 15.41
N CYS A 522 -4.25 -14.50 14.53
CA CYS A 522 -4.85 -15.80 14.24
C CYS A 522 -4.19 -16.87 15.12
N VAL A 523 -5.01 -17.54 15.93
CA VAL A 523 -4.68 -18.84 16.50
C VAL A 523 -5.23 -19.91 15.57
N PRO A 524 -4.39 -20.59 14.77
CA PRO A 524 -4.87 -21.53 13.77
C PRO A 524 -5.38 -22.84 14.40
N GLU A 525 -6.56 -23.28 14.00
CA GLU A 525 -7.02 -24.67 14.13
C GLU A 525 -6.60 -25.52 12.93
N SER A 526 -6.60 -24.92 11.74
CA SER A 526 -6.05 -25.50 10.51
C SER A 526 -5.51 -24.43 9.57
N LEU A 527 -4.55 -24.82 8.74
CA LEU A 527 -3.83 -24.00 7.76
C LEU A 527 -3.81 -24.72 6.40
N GLY A 528 -3.51 -24.01 5.32
CA GLY A 528 -3.56 -24.48 3.93
C GLY A 528 -4.92 -24.22 3.26
N GLU A 529 -5.35 -25.08 2.35
CA GLU A 529 -6.62 -24.97 1.57
C GLU A 529 -7.92 -24.97 2.41
N SER A 530 -7.81 -25.10 3.73
CA SER A 530 -8.94 -25.07 4.66
C SER A 530 -8.48 -24.38 5.92
N THR A 531 -8.34 -23.06 5.85
CA THR A 531 -7.83 -22.25 6.94
C THR A 531 -8.93 -21.96 7.95
N VAL A 532 -8.68 -22.27 9.21
CA VAL A 532 -9.60 -22.02 10.32
C VAL A 532 -8.82 -21.37 11.46
N CYS A 533 -9.27 -20.22 11.92
CA CYS A 533 -8.63 -19.44 12.97
C CYS A 533 -9.63 -19.05 14.06
N THR A 534 -9.11 -18.90 15.28
CA THR A 534 -9.71 -17.99 16.27
C THR A 534 -8.94 -16.67 16.26
N PHE A 535 -9.65 -15.56 16.09
CA PHE A 535 -9.07 -14.22 15.98
C PHE A 535 -9.15 -13.43 17.29
N SER A 536 -8.15 -12.60 17.56
CA SER A 536 -8.20 -11.58 18.61
C SER A 536 -7.37 -10.36 18.26
N ALA A 537 -7.81 -9.16 18.66
CA ALA A 537 -6.96 -7.97 18.58
C ALA A 537 -5.69 -8.19 19.41
N PHE A 538 -4.54 -7.75 18.89
CA PHE A 538 -3.26 -7.86 19.55
C PHE A 538 -2.65 -6.50 19.89
N TRP A 539 -2.62 -5.60 18.91
CA TRP A 539 -2.12 -4.23 19.06
C TRP A 539 -2.94 -3.30 18.15
N ASN A 540 -3.09 -2.04 18.56
CA ASN A 540 -3.82 -1.02 17.81
C ASN A 540 -2.98 0.26 17.76
N GLY A 541 -2.70 0.77 16.56
CA GLY A 541 -1.76 1.86 16.35
C GLY A 541 -2.23 3.20 16.91
N ASP A 542 -3.51 3.49 16.70
CA ASP A 542 -4.26 4.60 17.29
C ASP A 542 -4.01 4.77 18.80
N ASP A 543 -4.00 3.68 19.58
CA ASP A 543 -3.75 3.70 21.04
C ASP A 543 -2.35 4.22 21.41
N TYR A 544 -1.40 4.18 20.47
CA TYR A 544 0.00 4.57 20.66
C TYR A 544 0.44 5.74 19.75
N GLY A 545 -0.52 6.42 19.12
CA GLY A 545 -0.29 7.59 18.27
C GLY A 545 0.44 7.26 16.97
N PHE A 546 0.27 6.03 16.48
CA PHE A 546 0.78 5.56 15.20
C PHE A 546 -0.39 5.31 14.27
N ASN A 547 -0.75 6.32 13.49
CA ASN A 547 -1.94 6.33 12.65
C ASN A 547 -1.55 6.20 11.17
N VAL A 548 -0.52 5.39 10.91
CA VAL A 548 0.02 5.12 9.59
C VAL A 548 -0.10 3.62 9.38
N MET A 549 -0.47 3.23 8.16
CA MET A 549 -0.55 1.83 7.79
C MET A 549 0.75 1.09 8.13
N ILE A 550 0.64 -0.07 8.78
CA ILE A 550 1.76 -0.98 8.93
C ILE A 550 1.90 -1.75 7.61
N ASP A 551 2.93 -1.41 6.84
CA ASP A 551 3.20 -2.06 5.56
C ASP A 551 3.89 -3.41 5.77
N THR A 552 4.74 -3.53 6.79
CA THR A 552 5.34 -4.82 7.14
C THR A 552 5.76 -4.83 8.60
N MET A 553 5.86 -6.00 9.23
CA MET A 553 6.17 -6.07 10.65
C MET A 553 6.89 -7.34 11.09
N SER A 554 7.50 -7.27 12.26
CA SER A 554 8.08 -8.42 12.93
C SER A 554 8.04 -8.24 14.46
N PHE A 555 8.15 -9.34 15.20
CA PHE A 555 8.36 -9.30 16.65
C PHE A 555 9.73 -9.85 17.02
N GLY A 556 10.33 -9.27 18.06
CA GLY A 556 11.66 -9.66 18.52
C GLY A 556 11.90 -9.32 19.98
N ASN A 557 13.15 -9.50 20.42
CA ASN A 557 13.62 -9.25 21.79
C ASN A 557 14.90 -8.41 21.83
N THR A 558 15.31 -7.83 20.70
CA THR A 558 16.63 -7.20 20.52
C THR A 558 16.52 -5.68 20.52
N LEU A 559 16.90 -5.04 21.62
CA LEU A 559 17.17 -3.59 21.61
C LEU A 559 18.37 -3.32 20.67
N PRO A 560 18.35 -2.23 19.88
CA PRO A 560 19.49 -1.83 19.08
C PRO A 560 20.71 -1.67 20.00
N ASN A 561 21.81 -2.30 19.64
CA ASN A 561 23.06 -2.16 20.37
C ASN A 561 23.64 -0.78 19.99
N LEU A 562 23.23 0.27 20.72
CA LEU A 562 23.66 1.65 20.53
C LEU A 562 25.14 1.83 20.96
N THR A 563 26.07 1.13 20.31
CA THR A 563 27.51 1.36 20.53
C THR A 563 27.96 2.51 19.64
N GLY A 564 27.56 3.73 20.02
CA GLY A 564 27.77 4.94 19.24
C GLY A 564 27.89 6.24 20.04
N ASP A 565 28.12 6.23 21.35
CA ASP A 565 28.67 7.39 22.06
C ASP A 565 29.63 6.96 23.16
N GLY A 566 30.84 7.48 23.10
CA GLY A 566 31.81 7.39 24.17
C GLY A 566 31.44 8.33 25.32
N SER A 567 30.42 7.98 26.09
CA SER A 567 30.25 8.50 27.44
C SER A 567 29.74 7.40 28.39
N ARG A 568 30.54 7.15 29.43
CA ARG A 568 30.19 6.22 30.51
C ARG A 568 28.99 6.80 31.25
N GLU A 569 27.83 6.16 31.16
CA GLU A 569 26.80 6.32 32.18
C GLU A 569 26.82 5.15 33.18
N GLU A 570 26.92 5.58 34.43
CA GLU A 570 27.05 4.81 35.64
C GLU A 570 25.69 4.18 35.95
N ARG A 571 25.67 2.85 35.96
CA ARG A 571 24.55 2.01 36.37
C ARG A 571 24.16 2.35 37.82
N LEU A 572 23.14 3.18 38.00
CA LEU A 572 22.43 3.35 39.27
C LEU A 572 21.31 2.31 39.33
N ASP A 573 21.68 1.08 39.67
CA ASP A 573 20.70 0.08 40.10
C ASP A 573 20.24 0.39 41.53
N ASP A 574 18.93 0.38 41.66
CA ASP A 574 18.15 0.43 42.88
C ASP A 574 18.43 -0.81 43.76
N GLU A 575 19.22 -0.65 44.82
CA GLU A 575 19.21 -1.56 45.97
C GLU A 575 18.91 -0.78 47.25
N MET A 576 17.62 -0.55 47.50
CA MET A 576 17.14 -0.16 48.82
C MET A 576 16.33 -1.31 49.43
N THR A 577 17.00 -2.32 49.99
CA THR A 577 16.51 -3.10 51.14
C THR A 577 17.58 -4.04 51.70
N ASN A 578 18.36 -3.58 52.66
CA ASN A 578 18.36 -4.16 54.02
C ASN A 578 19.40 -3.50 54.93
N VAL A 579 18.90 -3.07 56.08
CA VAL A 579 19.66 -2.59 57.23
C VAL A 579 20.32 -3.79 57.93
N ILE A 580 21.59 -3.66 58.36
CA ILE A 580 22.15 -4.02 59.69
C ILE A 580 23.67 -4.33 59.63
N TYR A 581 24.44 -3.44 60.25
CA TYR A 581 25.73 -3.58 60.96
C TYR A 581 27.02 -4.06 60.25
N LEU A 582 27.94 -3.10 60.08
CA LEU A 582 29.38 -3.32 60.10
C LEU A 582 29.90 -3.32 61.55
N PRO A 583 30.86 -4.19 61.91
CA PRO A 583 31.87 -3.85 62.88
C PRO A 583 33.17 -3.44 62.16
N TYR A 584 33.48 -2.18 62.37
CA TYR A 584 34.80 -1.56 62.29
C TYR A 584 35.89 -2.44 62.92
N ILE A 585 36.96 -2.79 62.18
CA ILE A 585 38.27 -3.08 62.77
C ILE A 585 39.38 -2.42 61.94
N GLU A 586 40.18 -1.65 62.67
CA GLU A 586 41.33 -0.83 62.33
C GLU A 586 42.44 -1.55 61.54
N ARG A 587 43.06 -0.85 60.59
CA ARG A 587 44.40 -0.24 60.74
C ARG A 587 44.80 0.63 59.56
#